data_AF-A0A968XK53-F1
#
_entry.id   AF-A0A968XK53-F1
#
_cell.length_a   1.000
_cell.length_b   1.000
_cell.length_c   1.000
_cell.angle_alpha   90.00
_cell.angle_beta   90.00
_cell.angle_gamma   90.00
#
_symmetry.space_group_name_H-M   'P 1'
#
loop_
_entity.id
_entity.type
_entity.pdbx_description
1 polymer ?
#
loop_
_entity_poly.entity_id
_entity_poly.type
_entity_poly.pdbx_seq_one_letter_code
_entity_poly.pdbx_strand_id
1 'polypeptide(L)'
;AEKIAELDKLSLADALRARGASEAAIKLMNISLNYNSIETVSAGSVMFEAQRRIGAGTKAMRIIGGNFEIPKSLAENDQKNGVKFILQAKIKKISHTPNSVKISFQDKNGKIKTLEAEKLVCTIPFSVLREIQFSPDLPEAKMKAINELAYTQITKVFMQGSRFEWDSRNIGTSIWTDSPLERIFNGSGQRGDKRGIFTVWTEGEGSIAPAKLSDSERQNWAKTEFEKTIPFMKGAIEKTQTKSWNNDEFTRGAYSHFTKGQLVSLKPHLKTSVGAIHFAGEHTAENTPGMEGALESAERVVKEITKI
;
A
#
# COMPACT_ATOMS: atom_id res chain seq x y z
N ALA A 1 7.39 -11.67 -22.91
CA ALA A 1 7.46 -10.20 -22.75
C ALA A 1 6.44 -9.50 -23.65
N GLU A 2 6.46 -9.73 -24.97
CA GLU A 2 5.58 -9.06 -25.95
C GLU A 2 4.08 -9.14 -25.62
N LYS A 3 3.56 -10.33 -25.29
CA LYS A 3 2.13 -10.49 -24.93
C LYS A 3 1.72 -9.70 -23.67
N ILE A 4 2.63 -9.51 -22.71
CA ILE A 4 2.36 -8.70 -21.51
C ILE A 4 2.38 -7.21 -21.88
N ALA A 5 3.29 -6.79 -22.76
CA ALA A 5 3.36 -5.40 -23.24
C ALA A 5 2.11 -5.00 -24.05
N GLU A 6 1.55 -5.91 -24.84
CA GLU A 6 0.27 -5.65 -25.52
C GLU A 6 -0.91 -5.54 -24.54
N LEU A 7 -0.97 -6.41 -23.54
CA LEU A 7 -1.99 -6.31 -22.49
C LEU A 7 -1.79 -5.09 -21.59
N ASP A 8 -0.58 -4.54 -21.47
CA ASP A 8 -0.34 -3.32 -20.71
C ASP A 8 -1.13 -2.13 -21.27
N LYS A 9 -1.37 -2.09 -22.58
CA LYS A 9 -2.12 -1.00 -23.25
C LYS A 9 -3.60 -0.99 -22.90
N LEU A 10 -4.13 -2.07 -22.33
CA LEU A 10 -5.55 -2.22 -21.97
C LEU A 10 -5.74 -2.10 -20.47
N SER A 11 -6.90 -1.58 -20.06
CA SER A 11 -7.37 -1.82 -18.70
C SER A 11 -7.72 -3.30 -18.53
N LEU A 12 -7.72 -3.81 -17.30
CA LEU A 12 -8.20 -5.16 -17.02
C LEU A 12 -9.66 -5.34 -17.43
N ALA A 13 -10.50 -4.33 -17.23
CA ALA A 13 -11.90 -4.36 -17.64
C ALA A 13 -12.04 -4.51 -19.16
N ASP A 14 -11.33 -3.72 -19.95
CA ASP A 14 -11.37 -3.79 -21.42
C ASP A 14 -10.89 -5.15 -21.92
N ALA A 15 -9.83 -5.69 -21.33
CA ALA A 15 -9.30 -7.02 -21.67
C ALA A 15 -10.32 -8.14 -21.37
N LEU A 16 -11.11 -8.00 -20.31
CA LEU A 16 -12.15 -8.95 -19.92
C LEU A 16 -13.43 -8.81 -20.77
N ARG A 17 -13.86 -7.57 -21.05
CA ARG A 17 -14.98 -7.29 -21.97
C ARG A 17 -14.72 -7.86 -23.36
N ALA A 18 -13.50 -7.70 -23.87
CA ALA A 18 -13.09 -8.30 -25.15
C ALA A 18 -13.18 -9.84 -25.18
N ARG A 19 -13.29 -10.49 -24.01
CA ARG A 19 -13.48 -11.93 -23.85
C ARG A 19 -14.89 -12.31 -23.37
N GLY A 20 -15.84 -11.38 -23.42
CA GLY A 20 -17.25 -11.63 -23.12
C GLY A 20 -17.64 -11.54 -21.64
N ALA A 21 -16.80 -10.95 -20.77
CA ALA A 21 -17.22 -10.67 -19.40
C ALA A 21 -18.39 -9.65 -19.40
N SER A 22 -19.44 -9.94 -18.63
CA SER A 22 -20.57 -9.02 -18.47
C SER A 22 -20.22 -7.87 -17.54
N GLU A 23 -20.94 -6.74 -17.64
CA GLU A 23 -20.75 -5.61 -16.72
C GLU A 23 -21.01 -5.98 -15.26
N ALA A 24 -21.94 -6.92 -15.00
CA ALA A 24 -22.16 -7.46 -13.66
C ALA A 24 -20.91 -8.17 -13.13
N ALA A 25 -20.23 -8.96 -13.97
CA ALA A 25 -18.97 -9.62 -13.60
C ALA A 25 -17.85 -8.59 -13.38
N ILE A 26 -17.71 -7.59 -14.25
CA ILE A 26 -16.73 -6.50 -14.08
C ILE A 26 -16.95 -5.77 -12.75
N LYS A 27 -18.19 -5.42 -12.42
CA LYS A 27 -18.54 -4.73 -11.17
C LYS A 27 -18.17 -5.57 -9.93
N LEU A 28 -18.48 -6.87 -9.93
CA LEU A 28 -18.13 -7.75 -8.81
C LEU A 28 -16.61 -7.95 -8.70
N MET A 29 -15.91 -8.13 -9.83
CA MET A 29 -14.45 -8.23 -9.84
C MET A 29 -13.78 -6.96 -9.33
N ASN A 30 -14.34 -5.77 -9.61
CA ASN A 30 -13.80 -4.50 -9.11
C ASN A 30 -13.72 -4.47 -7.57
N ILE A 31 -14.70 -5.05 -6.87
CA ILE A 31 -14.73 -5.17 -5.41
C ILE A 31 -13.67 -6.15 -4.88
N SER A 32 -13.32 -7.16 -5.68
CA SER A 32 -12.44 -8.26 -5.26
C SER A 32 -10.96 -8.00 -5.46
N LEU A 33 -10.58 -6.96 -6.20
CA LEU A 33 -9.19 -6.73 -6.59
C LEU A 33 -8.37 -6.04 -5.48
N ASN A 34 -7.17 -5.56 -5.78
CA ASN A 34 -6.34 -4.79 -4.86
C ASN A 34 -5.75 -3.62 -5.67
N TYR A 35 -6.61 -2.82 -6.30
CA TYR A 35 -6.28 -1.74 -7.22
C TYR A 35 -7.35 -0.63 -7.12
N ASN A 36 -7.04 0.58 -7.61
CA ASN A 36 -8.01 1.68 -7.55
C ASN A 36 -9.28 1.42 -8.37
N SER A 37 -9.16 0.79 -9.54
CA SER A 37 -10.29 0.39 -10.37
C SER A 37 -9.85 -0.59 -11.46
N ILE A 38 -10.69 -1.58 -11.73
CA ILE A 38 -10.54 -2.53 -12.84
C ILE A 38 -10.53 -1.81 -14.22
N GLU A 39 -11.15 -0.64 -14.30
CA GLU A 39 -11.25 0.20 -15.50
C GLU A 39 -9.94 0.95 -15.82
N THR A 40 -9.01 1.02 -14.86
CA THR A 40 -7.77 1.80 -15.01
C THR A 40 -6.52 0.97 -14.84
N VAL A 41 -6.56 -0.09 -14.02
CA VAL A 41 -5.41 -0.98 -13.80
C VAL A 41 -4.99 -1.65 -15.10
N SER A 42 -3.68 -1.70 -15.36
CA SER A 42 -3.10 -2.38 -16.52
C SER A 42 -3.37 -3.88 -16.47
N ALA A 43 -3.98 -4.44 -17.54
CA ALA A 43 -4.22 -5.88 -17.62
C ALA A 43 -2.89 -6.66 -17.61
N GLY A 44 -1.87 -6.14 -18.32
CA GLY A 44 -0.52 -6.70 -18.32
C GLY A 44 0.11 -6.73 -16.92
N SER A 45 -0.07 -5.66 -16.14
CA SER A 45 0.39 -5.59 -14.75
C SER A 45 -0.31 -6.60 -13.86
N VAL A 46 -1.63 -6.76 -13.97
CA VAL A 46 -2.36 -7.74 -13.14
C VAL A 46 -1.88 -9.16 -13.42
N MET A 47 -1.65 -9.52 -14.68
CA MET A 47 -1.13 -10.84 -15.05
C MET A 47 0.30 -11.05 -14.53
N PHE A 48 1.14 -10.02 -14.62
CA PHE A 48 2.51 -10.05 -14.07
C PHE A 48 2.50 -10.24 -12.54
N GLU A 49 1.63 -9.52 -11.83
CA GLU A 49 1.47 -9.65 -10.36
C GLU A 49 0.87 -10.99 -9.93
N ALA A 50 -0.08 -11.53 -10.70
CA ALA A 50 -0.65 -12.85 -10.42
C ALA A 50 0.43 -13.94 -10.43
N GLN A 51 1.36 -13.88 -11.38
CA GLN A 51 2.50 -14.81 -11.43
C GLN A 51 3.37 -14.71 -10.18
N ARG A 52 3.67 -13.49 -9.70
CA ARG A 52 4.46 -13.26 -8.48
C ARG A 52 3.79 -13.83 -7.23
N ARG A 53 2.46 -13.75 -7.16
CA ARG A 53 1.69 -14.23 -6.01
C ARG A 53 1.59 -15.76 -5.91
N ILE A 54 1.68 -16.48 -7.03
CA ILE A 54 1.69 -17.96 -7.03
C ILE A 54 2.86 -18.49 -6.19
N GLY A 55 3.99 -17.78 -6.14
CA GLY A 55 5.16 -18.15 -5.34
C GLY A 55 5.07 -17.81 -3.85
N ALA A 56 4.10 -16.99 -3.41
CA ALA A 56 4.06 -16.43 -2.06
C ALA A 56 3.50 -17.37 -0.97
N GLY A 57 3.21 -18.63 -1.33
CA GLY A 57 2.60 -19.62 -0.43
C GLY A 57 1.11 -19.35 -0.17
N THR A 58 0.42 -20.36 0.40
CA THR A 58 -1.05 -20.33 0.58
C THR A 58 -1.50 -19.89 1.98
N LYS A 59 -0.57 -19.74 2.93
CA LYS A 59 -0.89 -19.45 4.33
C LYS A 59 -0.49 -18.03 4.70
N ALA A 60 -1.48 -17.19 4.99
CA ALA A 60 -1.24 -15.88 5.57
C ALA A 60 -0.66 -16.03 6.98
N MET A 61 0.49 -15.42 7.23
CA MET A 61 1.15 -15.35 8.54
C MET A 61 1.06 -13.95 9.12
N ARG A 62 1.13 -13.85 10.44
CA ARG A 62 1.14 -12.58 11.18
C ARG A 62 2.09 -12.70 12.34
N ILE A 63 2.73 -11.59 12.68
CA ILE A 63 3.56 -11.53 13.89
C ILE A 63 2.67 -11.34 15.11
N ILE A 64 2.95 -12.11 16.16
CA ILE A 64 2.33 -11.93 17.47
C ILE A 64 2.73 -10.54 17.99
N GLY A 65 1.74 -9.72 18.37
CA GLY A 65 1.94 -8.30 18.70
C GLY A 65 1.76 -7.35 17.51
N GLY A 66 1.68 -7.88 16.28
CA GLY A 66 1.47 -7.12 15.05
C GLY A 66 2.75 -6.92 14.24
N ASN A 67 2.59 -6.70 12.94
CA ASN A 67 3.73 -6.60 12.02
C ASN A 67 4.64 -5.38 12.26
N PHE A 68 4.20 -4.40 13.07
CA PHE A 68 5.02 -3.27 13.49
C PHE A 68 6.21 -3.68 14.38
N GLU A 69 6.18 -4.87 15.00
CA GLU A 69 7.31 -5.36 15.76
C GLU A 69 8.57 -5.56 14.89
N ILE A 70 8.45 -5.86 13.58
CA ILE A 70 9.62 -5.94 12.67
C ILE A 70 10.38 -4.60 12.64
N PRO A 71 9.79 -3.48 12.14
CA PRO A 71 10.53 -2.23 12.02
C PRO A 71 10.95 -1.67 13.39
N LYS A 72 10.17 -1.93 14.45
CA LYS A 72 10.53 -1.55 15.81
C LYS A 72 11.80 -2.25 16.29
N SER A 73 11.86 -3.58 16.19
CA SER A 73 13.04 -4.34 16.61
C SER A 73 14.28 -4.01 15.77
N LEU A 74 14.12 -3.78 14.47
CA LEU A 74 15.21 -3.30 13.61
C LEU A 74 15.73 -1.94 14.08
N ALA A 75 14.85 -0.97 14.30
CA ALA A 75 15.24 0.37 14.76
C ALA A 75 15.95 0.33 16.13
N GLU A 76 15.46 -0.48 17.08
CA GLU A 76 16.10 -0.68 18.38
C GLU A 76 17.50 -1.31 18.25
N ASN A 77 17.68 -2.27 17.34
CA ASN A 77 18.99 -2.86 17.07
C ASN A 77 19.93 -1.85 16.40
N ASP A 78 19.45 -1.10 15.42
CA ASP A 78 20.23 -0.09 14.69
C ASP A 78 20.72 1.03 15.62
N GLN A 79 19.88 1.47 16.55
CA GLN A 79 20.26 2.43 17.60
C GLN A 79 21.41 1.93 18.46
N LYS A 80 21.39 0.65 18.86
CA LYS A 80 22.48 0.02 19.62
C LYS A 80 23.79 -0.03 18.82
N ASN A 81 23.71 -0.09 17.49
CA ASN A 81 24.84 -0.09 16.57
C ASN A 81 25.24 1.33 16.11
N GLY A 82 24.72 2.38 16.77
CA GLY A 82 25.13 3.77 16.53
C GLY A 82 24.38 4.48 15.41
N VAL A 83 23.31 3.89 14.86
CA VAL A 83 22.46 4.57 13.86
C VAL A 83 21.68 5.69 14.54
N LYS A 84 21.79 6.90 13.98
CA LYS A 84 21.10 8.08 14.48
C LYS A 84 19.75 8.26 13.78
N PHE A 85 18.67 8.18 14.55
CA PHE A 85 17.32 8.49 14.07
C PHE A 85 16.98 9.96 14.34
N ILE A 86 16.51 10.66 13.30
CA ILE A 86 15.99 12.02 13.40
C ILE A 86 14.49 11.96 13.12
N LEU A 87 13.69 11.90 14.18
CA LEU A 87 12.23 11.84 14.10
C LEU A 87 11.63 13.24 13.94
N GLN A 88 10.37 13.29 13.50
CA GLN A 88 9.64 14.55 13.24
C GLN A 88 10.42 15.47 12.28
N ALA A 89 11.01 14.85 11.25
CA ALA A 89 11.82 15.50 10.23
C ALA A 89 11.16 15.31 8.85
N LYS A 90 10.33 16.27 8.43
CA LYS A 90 9.64 16.22 7.15
C LYS A 90 10.53 16.76 6.05
N ILE A 91 11.01 15.88 5.17
CA ILE A 91 11.84 16.28 4.02
C ILE A 91 11.06 17.26 3.13
N LYS A 92 11.72 18.33 2.70
CA LYS A 92 11.16 19.38 1.82
C LYS A 92 11.90 19.48 0.49
N LYS A 93 13.22 19.29 0.51
CA LYS A 93 14.07 19.40 -0.67
C LYS A 93 15.26 18.46 -0.59
N ILE A 94 15.63 17.87 -1.72
CA ILE A 94 16.83 17.06 -1.90
C ILE A 94 17.66 17.73 -3.00
N SER A 95 18.80 18.30 -2.63
CA SER A 95 19.78 18.80 -3.62
C SER A 95 20.87 17.76 -3.81
N HIS A 96 21.38 17.57 -5.01
CA HIS A 96 22.35 16.49 -5.26
C HIS A 96 23.35 16.82 -6.37
N THR A 97 24.49 16.14 -6.30
CA THR A 97 25.50 16.03 -7.35
C THR A 97 25.66 14.54 -7.69
N PRO A 98 26.54 14.16 -8.62
CA PRO A 98 26.85 12.75 -8.84
C PRO A 98 27.33 12.01 -7.58
N ASN A 99 27.98 12.70 -6.63
CA ASN A 99 28.69 12.07 -5.50
C ASN A 99 28.26 12.58 -4.12
N SER A 100 27.24 13.43 -4.04
CA SER A 100 26.78 13.98 -2.75
C SER A 100 25.32 14.38 -2.79
N VAL A 101 24.72 14.44 -1.61
CA VAL A 101 23.34 14.85 -1.38
C VAL A 101 23.28 15.85 -0.23
N LYS A 102 22.36 16.80 -0.33
CA LYS A 102 21.97 17.73 0.72
C LYS A 102 20.47 17.64 0.94
N ILE A 103 20.08 17.17 2.11
CA ILE A 103 18.69 16.93 2.50
C ILE A 103 18.23 18.11 3.36
N SER A 104 17.21 18.84 2.91
CA SER A 104 16.55 19.88 3.70
C SER A 104 15.25 19.34 4.27
N PHE A 105 15.07 19.44 5.58
CA PHE A 105 13.88 18.97 6.28
C PHE A 105 13.37 20.00 7.29
N GLN A 106 12.07 19.97 7.52
CA GLN A 106 11.40 20.72 8.56
C GLN A 106 11.36 19.89 9.85
N ASP A 107 11.86 20.44 10.96
CA ASP A 107 11.78 19.79 12.26
C ASP A 107 10.43 19.99 12.96
N LYS A 108 10.26 19.38 14.14
CA LYS A 108 9.03 19.50 14.95
C LYS A 108 8.60 20.92 15.30
N ASN A 109 9.52 21.89 15.27
CA ASN A 109 9.25 23.29 15.57
C ASN A 109 9.00 24.11 14.29
N GLY A 110 8.93 23.46 13.13
CA GLY A 110 8.74 24.12 11.85
C GLY A 110 10.03 24.69 11.24
N LYS A 111 11.19 24.54 11.88
CA LYS A 111 12.46 25.10 11.41
C LYS A 111 13.08 24.23 10.32
N ILE A 112 13.60 24.86 9.26
CA ILE A 112 14.36 24.16 8.23
C ILE A 112 15.78 23.86 8.72
N LYS A 113 16.17 22.59 8.59
CA LYS A 113 17.50 22.05 8.87
C LYS A 113 18.04 21.32 7.65
N THR A 114 19.35 21.16 7.59
CA THR A 114 20.04 20.48 6.50
C THR A 114 20.98 19.39 7.00
N LEU A 115 21.09 18.32 6.21
CA LEU A 115 22.11 17.28 6.37
C LEU A 115 22.78 17.04 5.03
N GLU A 116 24.06 16.71 5.07
CA GLU A 116 24.85 16.37 3.89
C GLU A 116 25.38 14.94 4.05
N ALA A 117 25.41 14.19 2.95
CA ALA A 117 25.90 12.83 2.89
C ALA A 117 26.46 12.51 1.49
N GLU A 118 27.28 11.47 1.40
CA GLU A 118 27.81 10.99 0.11
C GLU A 118 26.75 10.20 -0.68
N LYS A 119 25.86 9.49 0.02
CA LYS A 119 24.80 8.67 -0.59
C LYS A 119 23.47 8.89 0.13
N LEU A 120 22.37 8.82 -0.60
CA LEU A 120 21.00 8.79 -0.07
C LEU A 120 20.35 7.47 -0.46
N VAL A 121 19.84 6.73 0.53
CA VAL A 121 18.85 5.68 0.28
C VAL A 121 17.46 6.26 0.53
N CYS A 122 16.72 6.52 -0.55
CA CYS A 122 15.37 7.05 -0.50
C CYS A 122 14.36 5.91 -0.41
N THR A 123 13.70 5.77 0.74
CA THR A 123 12.63 4.79 0.99
C THR A 123 11.23 5.41 1.00
N ILE A 124 11.12 6.69 0.61
CA ILE A 124 9.85 7.43 0.60
C ILE A 124 8.98 6.91 -0.56
N PRO A 125 7.70 6.55 -0.32
CA PRO A 125 6.78 6.19 -1.39
C PRO A 125 6.67 7.29 -2.45
N PHE A 126 6.58 6.93 -3.74
CA PHE A 126 6.51 7.90 -4.83
C PHE A 126 5.29 8.83 -4.76
N SER A 127 4.20 8.37 -4.15
CA SER A 127 3.02 9.19 -3.81
C SER A 127 3.32 10.39 -2.92
N VAL A 128 4.37 10.32 -2.10
CA VAL A 128 4.84 11.41 -1.24
C VAL A 128 6.05 12.09 -1.85
N LEU A 129 6.94 11.32 -2.49
CA LEU A 129 8.18 11.83 -3.06
C LEU A 129 7.93 12.86 -4.17
N ARG A 130 6.83 12.74 -4.92
CA ARG A 130 6.42 13.72 -5.93
C ARG A 130 6.13 15.12 -5.39
N GLU A 131 5.94 15.26 -4.08
CA GLU A 131 5.75 16.55 -3.39
C GLU A 131 7.08 17.14 -2.88
N ILE A 132 8.20 16.42 -3.05
CA ILE A 132 9.53 16.85 -2.59
C ILE A 132 10.33 17.37 -3.78
N GLN A 133 10.87 18.58 -3.64
CA GLN A 133 11.67 19.19 -4.70
C GLN A 133 13.05 18.53 -4.82
N PHE A 134 13.45 18.19 -6.05
CA PHE A 134 14.83 17.83 -6.38
C PHE A 134 15.59 19.03 -6.98
N SER A 135 16.91 19.08 -6.81
CA SER A 135 17.75 20.15 -7.37
C SER A 135 19.17 19.61 -7.67
N PRO A 136 19.56 19.43 -8.94
CA PRO A 136 18.73 19.61 -10.15
C PRO A 136 17.57 18.62 -10.21
N ASP A 137 16.67 18.77 -11.18
CA ASP A 137 15.62 17.78 -11.42
C ASP A 137 16.23 16.41 -11.74
N LEU A 138 15.54 15.34 -11.34
CA LEU A 138 15.91 13.98 -11.75
C LEU A 138 15.63 13.80 -13.25
N PRO A 139 16.26 12.81 -13.90
CA PRO A 139 15.97 12.51 -15.31
C PRO A 139 14.47 12.37 -15.58
N GLU A 140 14.02 12.84 -16.74
CA GLU A 140 12.59 12.94 -17.09
C GLU A 140 11.83 11.63 -16.85
N ALA A 141 12.38 10.50 -17.29
CA ALA A 141 11.76 9.19 -17.11
C ALA A 141 11.62 8.79 -15.62
N LYS A 142 12.56 9.22 -14.76
CA LYS A 142 12.47 9.02 -13.31
C LYS A 142 11.40 9.91 -12.69
N MET A 143 11.36 11.19 -13.08
CA MET A 143 10.33 12.13 -12.61
C MET A 143 8.94 11.68 -13.05
N LYS A 144 8.79 11.21 -14.29
CA LYS A 144 7.55 10.61 -14.79
C LYS A 144 7.11 9.45 -13.90
N ALA A 145 8.01 8.52 -13.59
CA ALA A 145 7.69 7.39 -12.74
C ALA A 145 7.29 7.81 -11.31
N ILE A 146 7.99 8.79 -10.73
CA ILE A 146 7.66 9.36 -9.41
C ILE A 146 6.28 10.03 -9.43
N ASN A 147 5.95 10.77 -10.48
CA ASN A 147 4.72 11.57 -10.58
C ASN A 147 3.49 10.76 -11.00
N GLU A 148 3.65 9.67 -11.73
CA GLU A 148 2.53 8.95 -12.34
C GLU A 148 2.20 7.60 -11.71
N LEU A 149 3.14 6.98 -10.98
CA LEU A 149 2.88 5.67 -10.35
C LEU A 149 1.69 5.78 -9.38
N ALA A 150 0.67 4.94 -9.58
CA ALA A 150 -0.53 4.96 -8.76
C ALA A 150 -0.31 4.22 -7.43
N TYR A 151 -0.96 4.70 -6.38
CA TYR A 151 -1.07 4.02 -5.10
C TYR A 151 -2.53 3.74 -4.79
N THR A 152 -2.81 2.51 -4.35
CA THR A 152 -4.17 2.07 -4.05
C THR A 152 -4.73 2.85 -2.87
N GLN A 153 -5.89 3.43 -3.07
CA GLN A 153 -6.66 4.14 -2.08
C GLN A 153 -7.39 3.11 -1.20
N ILE A 154 -7.20 3.17 0.11
CA ILE A 154 -7.75 2.19 1.06
C ILE A 154 -8.19 2.88 2.35
N THR A 155 -9.41 2.54 2.75
CA THR A 155 -9.94 2.87 4.07
C THR A 155 -10.39 1.59 4.77
N LYS A 156 -9.89 1.39 5.99
CA LYS A 156 -10.25 0.25 6.83
C LYS A 156 -10.94 0.70 8.10
N VAL A 157 -11.94 -0.06 8.50
CA VAL A 157 -12.52 0.02 9.85
C VAL A 157 -12.38 -1.35 10.51
N PHE A 158 -11.75 -1.36 11.67
CA PHE A 158 -11.57 -2.52 12.52
C PHE A 158 -12.63 -2.49 13.61
N MET A 159 -13.35 -3.59 13.76
CA MET A 159 -14.46 -3.70 14.71
C MET A 159 -14.22 -4.91 15.60
N GLN A 160 -14.09 -4.67 16.89
CA GLN A 160 -14.12 -5.72 17.89
C GLN A 160 -15.57 -6.07 18.17
N GLY A 161 -15.95 -7.33 18.01
CA GLY A 161 -17.29 -7.79 18.32
C GLY A 161 -17.33 -9.26 18.70
N SER A 162 -18.53 -9.79 18.89
CA SER A 162 -18.66 -11.18 19.33
C SER A 162 -18.31 -12.17 18.21
N ARG A 163 -17.35 -13.04 18.49
CA ARG A 163 -16.98 -14.10 17.55
C ARG A 163 -17.89 -15.31 17.67
N PHE A 164 -18.46 -15.55 18.85
CA PHE A 164 -19.42 -16.63 19.04
C PHE A 164 -20.62 -16.47 18.09
N GLU A 165 -21.22 -15.28 18.07
CA GLU A 165 -22.35 -14.93 17.19
C GLU A 165 -21.97 -15.07 15.71
N TRP A 166 -20.76 -14.65 15.32
CA TRP A 166 -20.24 -14.83 13.96
C TRP A 166 -20.12 -16.32 13.58
N ASP A 167 -19.43 -17.10 14.41
CA ASP A 167 -19.15 -18.51 14.15
C ASP A 167 -20.44 -19.37 14.18
N SER A 168 -21.48 -18.93 14.91
CA SER A 168 -22.78 -19.62 14.99
C SER A 168 -23.49 -19.79 13.64
N ARG A 169 -23.12 -18.98 12.63
CA ARG A 169 -23.72 -19.01 11.30
C ARG A 169 -22.90 -19.77 10.27
N ASN A 170 -21.70 -20.26 10.62
CA ASN A 170 -20.80 -21.01 9.73
C ASN A 170 -20.51 -20.32 8.38
N ILE A 171 -20.46 -18.99 8.35
CA ILE A 171 -20.24 -18.20 7.11
C ILE A 171 -18.76 -18.01 6.73
N GLY A 172 -17.84 -18.69 7.41
CA GLY A 172 -16.40 -18.60 7.15
C GLY A 172 -15.76 -17.33 7.72
N THR A 173 -14.63 -16.91 7.15
CA THR A 173 -13.80 -15.79 7.65
C THR A 173 -13.85 -14.56 6.77
N SER A 174 -14.57 -14.59 5.65
CA SER A 174 -14.54 -13.52 4.66
C SER A 174 -15.88 -13.39 3.95
N ILE A 175 -16.33 -12.16 3.73
CA ILE A 175 -17.52 -11.83 2.96
C ILE A 175 -17.11 -10.80 1.90
N TRP A 176 -17.53 -11.03 0.66
CA TRP A 176 -17.59 -10.01 -0.39
C TRP A 176 -19.05 -9.65 -0.59
N THR A 177 -19.32 -8.35 -0.67
CA THR A 177 -20.67 -7.79 -0.73
C THR A 177 -20.68 -6.59 -1.68
N ASP A 178 -21.81 -6.36 -2.34
CA ASP A 178 -22.07 -5.15 -3.11
C ASP A 178 -22.57 -3.99 -2.25
N SER A 179 -22.65 -4.19 -0.93
CA SER A 179 -22.89 -3.11 0.03
C SER A 179 -21.68 -2.16 0.11
N PRO A 180 -21.84 -0.95 0.67
CA PRO A 180 -20.75 0.02 0.80
C PRO A 180 -19.52 -0.46 1.61
N LEU A 181 -19.59 -1.63 2.27
CA LEU A 181 -18.49 -2.22 3.02
C LEU A 181 -17.49 -2.99 2.15
N GLU A 182 -17.89 -3.38 0.92
CA GLU A 182 -17.12 -4.17 -0.04
C GLU A 182 -16.67 -5.55 0.46
N ARG A 183 -15.77 -5.57 1.43
CA ARG A 183 -15.13 -6.78 1.97
C ARG A 183 -15.06 -6.72 3.47
N ILE A 184 -15.44 -7.84 4.09
CA ILE A 184 -15.39 -8.01 5.54
C ILE A 184 -14.54 -9.24 5.84
N PHE A 185 -13.47 -9.05 6.60
CA PHE A 185 -12.59 -10.13 7.02
C PHE A 185 -12.65 -10.33 8.53
N ASN A 186 -12.96 -11.53 8.99
CA ASN A 186 -12.75 -11.94 10.37
C ASN A 186 -11.27 -12.34 10.53
N GLY A 187 -10.48 -11.39 11.05
CA GLY A 187 -9.03 -11.52 11.16
C GLY A 187 -8.53 -12.06 12.49
N SER A 188 -9.40 -12.39 13.45
CA SER A 188 -8.98 -12.70 14.82
C SER A 188 -8.93 -14.18 15.15
N GLY A 189 -7.91 -14.56 15.91
CA GLY A 189 -8.03 -15.58 16.95
C GLY A 189 -8.19 -17.03 16.49
N GLN A 190 -8.24 -17.94 17.46
CA GLN A 190 -8.49 -19.37 17.24
C GLN A 190 -9.97 -19.66 17.43
N ARG A 191 -10.59 -20.46 16.55
CA ARG A 191 -12.03 -20.78 16.63
C ARG A 191 -12.43 -21.13 18.07
N GLY A 192 -13.43 -20.43 18.62
CA GLY A 192 -13.83 -20.54 20.03
C GLY A 192 -13.51 -19.33 20.91
N ASP A 193 -12.69 -18.37 20.44
CA ASP A 193 -12.52 -17.09 21.16
C ASP A 193 -13.86 -16.36 21.29
N LYS A 194 -14.09 -15.69 22.44
CA LYS A 194 -15.32 -14.91 22.68
C LYS A 194 -15.42 -13.68 21.78
N ARG A 195 -14.28 -13.04 21.52
CA ARG A 195 -14.20 -11.79 20.74
C ARG A 195 -13.48 -12.03 19.43
N GLY A 196 -13.89 -11.30 18.42
CA GLY A 196 -13.21 -11.24 17.14
C GLY A 196 -12.97 -9.81 16.65
N ILE A 197 -12.10 -9.69 15.64
CA ILE A 197 -11.76 -8.46 14.95
C ILE A 197 -12.22 -8.59 13.50
N PHE A 198 -13.26 -7.85 13.16
CA PHE A 198 -13.80 -7.74 11.82
C PHE A 198 -13.19 -6.52 11.14
N THR A 199 -12.59 -6.72 9.98
CA THR A 199 -12.01 -5.66 9.17
C THR A 199 -12.92 -5.40 7.99
N VAL A 200 -13.57 -4.24 7.98
CA VAL A 200 -14.15 -3.65 6.77
C VAL A 200 -12.99 -3.10 5.94
N TRP A 201 -12.93 -3.51 4.68
CA TRP A 201 -11.89 -3.13 3.75
C TRP A 201 -12.50 -2.57 2.48
N THR A 202 -12.54 -1.24 2.44
CA THR A 202 -12.89 -0.49 1.23
C THR A 202 -11.63 -0.09 0.47
N GLU A 203 -11.65 -0.19 -0.84
CA GLU A 203 -10.56 0.30 -1.70
C GLU A 203 -11.06 1.17 -2.85
N GLY A 204 -10.12 1.79 -3.56
CA GLY A 204 -10.41 2.50 -4.79
C GLY A 204 -11.54 3.51 -4.60
N GLU A 205 -12.53 3.45 -5.48
CA GLU A 205 -13.72 4.29 -5.42
C GLU A 205 -14.52 4.13 -4.12
N GLY A 206 -14.69 2.90 -3.62
CA GLY A 206 -15.42 2.63 -2.38
C GLY A 206 -14.73 3.20 -1.14
N SER A 207 -13.42 3.46 -1.22
CA SER A 207 -12.68 4.12 -0.12
C SER A 207 -12.86 5.64 -0.07
N ILE A 208 -13.37 6.28 -1.12
CA ILE A 208 -13.43 7.75 -1.23
C ILE A 208 -14.44 8.34 -0.25
N ALA A 209 -15.67 7.82 -0.24
CA ALA A 209 -16.71 8.29 0.67
C ALA A 209 -16.31 8.16 2.14
N PRO A 210 -15.86 7.00 2.64
CA PRO A 210 -15.43 6.88 4.03
C PRO A 210 -14.15 7.67 4.34
N ALA A 211 -13.26 7.90 3.37
CA ALA A 211 -12.07 8.74 3.59
C ALA A 211 -12.42 10.22 3.88
N LYS A 212 -13.57 10.72 3.40
CA LYS A 212 -14.03 12.10 3.67
C LYS A 212 -14.61 12.30 5.07
N LEU A 213 -14.99 11.22 5.74
CA LEU A 213 -15.53 11.26 7.10
C LEU A 213 -14.41 11.43 8.14
N SER A 214 -14.72 12.11 9.23
CA SER A 214 -13.87 12.05 10.44
C SER A 214 -13.79 10.62 10.96
N ASP A 215 -12.78 10.31 11.78
CA ASP A 215 -12.61 8.95 12.27
C ASP A 215 -13.81 8.46 13.10
N SER A 216 -14.49 9.35 13.84
CA SER A 216 -15.71 9.01 14.60
C SER A 216 -16.89 8.71 13.67
N GLU A 217 -17.13 9.58 12.68
CA GLU A 217 -18.20 9.40 11.70
C GLU A 217 -18.00 8.13 10.87
N ARG A 218 -16.76 7.85 10.46
CA ARG A 218 -16.42 6.66 9.68
C ARG A 218 -16.62 5.38 10.49
N GLN A 219 -16.27 5.38 11.77
CA GLN A 219 -16.52 4.25 12.67
C GLN A 219 -18.02 3.98 12.83
N ASN A 220 -18.82 5.04 13.04
CA ASN A 220 -20.27 4.93 13.14
C ASN A 220 -20.89 4.45 11.83
N TRP A 221 -20.50 5.03 10.70
CA TRP A 221 -20.93 4.60 9.36
C TRP A 221 -20.66 3.10 9.15
N ALA A 222 -19.43 2.65 9.38
CA ALA A 222 -19.08 1.24 9.18
C ALA A 222 -19.85 0.31 10.13
N LYS A 223 -20.04 0.70 11.40
CA LYS A 223 -20.86 -0.08 12.33
C LYS A 223 -22.31 -0.19 11.84
N THR A 224 -22.91 0.93 11.44
CA THR A 224 -24.29 0.95 10.94
C THR A 224 -24.45 0.09 9.68
N GLU A 225 -23.56 0.24 8.70
CA GLU A 225 -23.61 -0.57 7.47
C GLU A 225 -23.28 -2.05 7.74
N PHE A 226 -22.46 -2.35 8.75
CA PHE A 226 -22.15 -3.72 9.14
C PHE A 226 -23.37 -4.41 9.75
N GLU A 227 -24.08 -3.75 10.65
CA GLU A 227 -25.31 -4.29 11.24
C GLU A 227 -26.45 -4.42 10.21
N LYS A 228 -26.48 -3.57 9.17
CA LYS A 228 -27.41 -3.73 8.04
C LYS A 228 -27.04 -4.91 7.14
N THR A 229 -25.75 -5.04 6.80
CA THR A 229 -25.24 -6.10 5.92
C THR A 229 -25.29 -7.47 6.62
N ILE A 230 -25.10 -7.48 7.95
CA ILE A 230 -25.06 -8.69 8.77
C ILE A 230 -26.02 -8.55 9.96
N PRO A 231 -27.35 -8.64 9.74
CA PRO A 231 -28.35 -8.34 10.77
C PRO A 231 -28.26 -9.20 12.04
N PHE A 232 -27.77 -10.44 11.93
CA PHE A 232 -27.58 -11.31 13.09
C PHE A 232 -26.44 -10.86 14.01
N MET A 233 -25.58 -9.93 13.56
CA MET A 233 -24.52 -9.32 14.36
C MET A 233 -24.93 -7.97 14.98
N LYS A 234 -26.21 -7.57 14.87
CA LYS A 234 -26.71 -6.31 15.42
C LYS A 234 -26.44 -6.23 16.93
N GLY A 235 -25.80 -5.14 17.36
CA GLY A 235 -25.44 -4.94 18.76
C GLY A 235 -24.23 -5.75 19.24
N ALA A 236 -23.63 -6.59 18.39
CA ALA A 236 -22.48 -7.43 18.76
C ALA A 236 -21.13 -6.70 18.66
N ILE A 237 -21.09 -5.47 18.14
CA ILE A 237 -19.87 -4.66 18.02
C ILE A 237 -19.64 -3.80 19.27
N GLU A 238 -18.53 -4.06 19.95
CA GLU A 238 -18.12 -3.43 21.20
C GLU A 238 -17.21 -2.22 21.00
N LYS A 239 -16.22 -2.33 20.09
CA LYS A 239 -15.20 -1.29 19.86
C LYS A 239 -14.91 -1.15 18.38
N THR A 240 -14.52 0.05 17.98
CA THR A 240 -14.17 0.37 16.60
C THR A 240 -12.86 1.17 16.56
N GLN A 241 -12.11 1.02 15.49
CA GLN A 241 -10.93 1.80 15.13
C GLN A 241 -10.87 1.94 13.61
N THR A 242 -10.18 2.95 13.09
CA THR A 242 -10.09 3.13 11.63
C THR A 242 -8.74 3.67 11.19
N LYS A 243 -8.39 3.39 9.93
CA LYS A 243 -7.30 4.02 9.20
C LYS A 243 -7.71 4.25 7.76
N SER A 244 -7.65 5.49 7.31
CA SER A 244 -7.62 5.84 5.89
C SER A 244 -6.17 6.10 5.48
N TRP A 245 -5.65 5.32 4.54
CA TRP A 245 -4.31 5.53 3.98
C TRP A 245 -4.29 6.69 2.97
N ASN A 246 -5.46 7.03 2.41
CA ASN A 246 -5.66 8.14 1.48
C ASN A 246 -5.26 9.47 2.14
N ASN A 247 -5.62 9.62 3.42
CA ASN A 247 -5.43 10.86 4.19
C ASN A 247 -4.10 10.88 4.96
N ASP A 248 -3.32 9.81 4.92
CA ASP A 248 -2.05 9.74 5.61
C ASP A 248 -0.99 10.49 4.79
N GLU A 249 -0.52 11.62 5.34
CA GLU A 249 0.38 12.53 4.61
C GLU A 249 1.74 11.92 4.26
N PHE A 250 2.12 10.82 4.91
CA PHE A 250 3.41 10.14 4.73
C PHE A 250 3.31 8.87 3.86
N THR A 251 2.12 8.55 3.35
CA THR A 251 1.92 7.37 2.49
C THR A 251 1.00 7.65 1.30
N ARG A 252 -0.05 8.46 1.48
CA ARG A 252 -0.98 8.93 0.43
C ARG A 252 -1.53 7.79 -0.44
N GLY A 253 -1.85 6.68 0.22
CA GLY A 253 -2.21 5.40 -0.38
C GLY A 253 -1.46 4.24 0.25
N ALA A 254 -1.82 3.01 -0.10
CA ALA A 254 -1.31 1.80 0.56
C ALA A 254 -0.17 1.11 -0.21
N TYR A 255 -0.46 0.60 -1.41
CA TYR A 255 0.50 -0.15 -2.22
C TYR A 255 0.46 0.31 -3.67
N SER A 256 1.59 0.21 -4.36
CA SER A 256 1.75 0.72 -5.71
C SER A 256 1.13 -0.20 -6.77
N HIS A 257 0.67 0.37 -7.88
CA HIS A 257 0.22 -0.38 -9.06
C HIS A 257 0.36 0.44 -10.34
N PHE A 258 0.35 -0.26 -11.48
CA PHE A 258 0.40 0.36 -12.80
C PHE A 258 -1.02 0.51 -13.37
N THR A 259 -1.33 1.69 -13.88
CA THR A 259 -2.47 1.89 -14.77
C THR A 259 -2.09 1.53 -16.22
N LYS A 260 -3.06 1.43 -17.12
CA LYS A 260 -2.82 1.05 -18.52
C LYS A 260 -1.68 1.86 -19.16
N GLY A 261 -0.72 1.17 -19.76
CA GLY A 261 0.48 1.70 -20.42
C GLY A 261 1.65 2.02 -19.50
N GLN A 262 1.50 1.86 -18.18
CA GLN A 262 2.53 2.22 -17.22
C GLN A 262 3.48 1.09 -16.85
N LEU A 263 3.11 -0.19 -17.05
CA LEU A 263 4.00 -1.30 -16.70
C LEU A 263 5.30 -1.21 -17.51
N VAL A 264 5.21 -0.99 -18.82
CA VAL A 264 6.40 -0.91 -19.68
C VAL A 264 7.10 0.44 -19.53
N SER A 265 6.34 1.53 -19.41
CA SER A 265 6.90 2.88 -19.44
C SER A 265 7.48 3.37 -18.11
N LEU A 266 6.99 2.89 -16.96
CA LEU A 266 7.44 3.36 -15.64
C LEU A 266 8.34 2.35 -14.93
N LYS A 267 8.03 1.05 -15.00
CA LYS A 267 8.72 0.00 -14.23
C LYS A 267 10.26 0.05 -14.33
N PRO A 268 10.86 0.23 -15.52
CA PRO A 268 12.32 0.28 -15.65
C PRO A 268 12.97 1.39 -14.81
N HIS A 269 12.24 2.46 -14.49
CA HIS A 269 12.75 3.66 -13.82
C HIS A 269 12.44 3.69 -12.31
N LEU A 270 11.64 2.75 -11.79
CA LEU A 270 11.29 2.74 -10.36
C LEU A 270 12.52 2.51 -9.47
N LYS A 271 13.33 1.50 -9.80
CA LYS A 271 14.49 1.09 -8.99
C LYS A 271 15.80 1.80 -9.34
N THR A 272 15.89 2.46 -10.50
CA THR A 272 17.15 3.05 -10.99
C THR A 272 17.64 4.18 -10.08
N SER A 273 18.92 4.13 -9.72
CA SER A 273 19.62 5.19 -9.01
C SER A 273 19.89 6.40 -9.91
N VAL A 274 20.11 7.56 -9.29
CA VAL A 274 20.49 8.81 -9.96
C VAL A 274 21.66 9.42 -9.18
N GLY A 275 22.88 9.27 -9.71
CA GLY A 275 24.11 9.68 -9.00
C GLY A 275 24.18 9.04 -7.61
N ALA A 276 24.29 9.88 -6.59
CA ALA A 276 24.34 9.50 -5.17
C ALA A 276 23.00 9.01 -4.58
N ILE A 277 21.89 9.04 -5.33
CA ILE A 277 20.55 8.70 -4.82
C ILE A 277 20.15 7.29 -5.28
N HIS A 278 19.95 6.40 -4.32
CA HIS A 278 19.43 5.05 -4.50
C HIS A 278 17.99 4.98 -3.99
N PHE A 279 17.11 4.27 -4.69
CA PHE A 279 15.70 4.18 -4.33
C PHE A 279 15.40 2.78 -3.81
N ALA A 280 14.73 2.68 -2.67
CA ALA A 280 14.26 1.44 -2.06
C ALA A 280 12.79 1.58 -1.63
N GLY A 281 12.20 0.47 -1.21
CA GLY A 281 10.79 0.36 -0.87
C GLY A 281 10.06 -0.60 -1.80
N GLU A 282 8.88 -1.04 -1.35
CA GLU A 282 8.05 -2.06 -2.02
C GLU A 282 7.82 -1.78 -3.51
N HIS A 283 7.54 -0.53 -3.87
CA HIS A 283 7.34 -0.07 -5.24
C HIS A 283 8.57 -0.23 -6.16
N THR A 284 9.74 -0.56 -5.62
CA THR A 284 10.98 -0.84 -6.39
C THR A 284 11.32 -2.33 -6.46
N ALA A 285 10.52 -3.20 -5.84
CA ALA A 285 10.73 -4.65 -5.81
C ALA A 285 10.31 -5.33 -7.12
N GLU A 286 10.96 -6.43 -7.47
CA GLU A 286 10.71 -7.14 -8.74
C GLU A 286 10.00 -8.48 -8.53
N ASN A 287 10.27 -9.15 -7.42
CA ASN A 287 9.86 -10.54 -7.22
C ASN A 287 8.65 -10.63 -6.30
N THR A 288 8.64 -9.89 -5.21
CA THR A 288 7.60 -10.02 -4.17
C THR A 288 6.94 -8.68 -3.83
N PRO A 289 5.61 -8.64 -3.61
CA PRO A 289 4.93 -7.45 -3.14
C PRO A 289 4.97 -7.36 -1.61
N GLY A 290 4.54 -6.22 -1.06
CA GLY A 290 4.34 -6.04 0.38
C GLY A 290 5.64 -5.95 1.18
N MET A 291 5.61 -6.44 2.43
CA MET A 291 6.77 -6.32 3.34
C MET A 291 8.00 -7.08 2.83
N GLU A 292 7.80 -8.20 2.13
CA GLU A 292 8.89 -8.95 1.50
C GLU A 292 9.57 -8.11 0.41
N GLY A 293 8.78 -7.44 -0.43
CA GLY A 293 9.31 -6.52 -1.44
C GLY A 293 10.10 -5.36 -0.85
N ALA A 294 9.70 -4.86 0.32
CA ALA A 294 10.48 -3.85 1.03
C ALA A 294 11.87 -4.38 1.44
N LEU A 295 11.96 -5.62 1.95
CA LEU A 295 13.23 -6.27 2.29
C LEU A 295 14.07 -6.60 1.05
N GLU A 296 13.46 -7.15 0.00
CA GLU A 296 14.08 -7.42 -1.30
C GLU A 296 14.76 -6.16 -1.85
N SER A 297 14.06 -5.02 -1.81
CA SER A 297 14.60 -3.75 -2.27
C SER A 297 15.77 -3.24 -1.41
N ALA A 298 15.73 -3.50 -0.10
CA ALA A 298 16.80 -3.12 0.81
C ALA A 298 18.08 -3.92 0.52
N GLU A 299 17.98 -5.24 0.34
CA GLU A 299 19.11 -6.09 -0.03
C GLU A 299 19.74 -5.67 -1.37
N ARG A 300 18.91 -5.32 -2.34
CA ARG A 300 19.38 -4.77 -3.62
C ARG A 300 20.19 -3.48 -3.39
N VAL A 301 19.64 -2.52 -2.66
CA VAL A 301 20.31 -1.22 -2.47
C VAL A 301 21.57 -1.35 -1.63
N VAL A 302 21.61 -2.25 -0.64
CA VAL A 302 22.86 -2.56 0.09
C VAL A 302 23.95 -2.96 -0.90
N LYS A 303 23.67 -3.87 -1.83
CA LYS A 303 24.63 -4.27 -2.88
C LYS A 303 25.01 -3.12 -3.82
N GLU A 304 24.12 -2.16 -4.06
CA GLU A 304 24.45 -0.99 -4.89
C GLU A 304 25.38 -0.01 -4.17
N ILE A 305 25.19 0.19 -2.87
CA ILE A 305 25.98 1.17 -2.11
C ILE A 305 27.30 0.60 -1.59
N THR A 306 27.43 -0.72 -1.42
CA THR A 306 28.65 -1.40 -0.93
C THR A 306 29.54 -1.92 -2.05
N LYS A 307 29.11 -1.87 -3.32
CA LYS A 307 30.01 -2.09 -4.46
C LYS A 307 31.09 -1.00 -4.46
N ILE A 308 32.24 -1.39 -3.91
CA ILE A 308 33.55 -0.77 -4.09
C ILE A 308 34.13 -1.30 -5.40
#